data_AF-A0A846YI61-F1
#
_entry.id   AF-A0A846YI61-F1
#
_cell.length_a   1.000
_cell.length_b   1.000
_cell.length_c   1.000
_cell.angle_alpha   90.00
_cell.angle_beta   90.00
_cell.angle_gamma   90.00
#
_symmetry.space_group_name_H-M   'P 1'
#
loop_
_entity.id
_entity.type
_entity.pdbx_description
1 polymer ?
#
loop_
_entity_poly.entity_id
_entity_poly.type
_entity_poly.pdbx_seq_one_letter_code
_entity_poly.pdbx_strand_id
1 'polypeptide(L)'
;MKRPSALLPAVLVAFAVAATACQSDGAEPDTAATSSVANPDTAKIDQVKAGSFVIGFRGAFPGLAEGRDDAAITTIFTDTCADIRSGTPEDEATAALTGRLDAGGTAPAPQETEAVYQMVAAMCGQQ
;
A
#
# COMPACT_ATOMS: atom_id res chain seq x y z
N MET A 1 13.68 50.67 12.33
CA MET A 1 14.24 50.26 11.02
C MET A 1 13.10 49.83 10.10
N LYS A 2 13.16 50.27 8.84
CA LYS A 2 12.12 50.13 7.81
C LYS A 2 11.89 48.67 7.40
N ARG A 3 10.64 48.24 7.29
CA ARG A 3 10.24 47.03 6.54
C ARG A 3 10.28 47.34 5.04
N PRO A 4 10.69 46.39 4.19
CA PRO A 4 9.77 46.04 3.12
C PRO A 4 9.73 44.54 2.78
N SER A 5 8.52 44.16 2.38
CA SER A 5 8.05 42.90 1.83
C SER A 5 8.86 42.36 0.64
N ALA A 6 8.90 41.04 0.48
CA ALA A 6 9.17 40.40 -0.80
C ALA A 6 8.10 39.32 -1.06
N LEU A 7 7.24 39.63 -2.04
CA LEU A 7 6.29 38.74 -2.69
C LEU A 7 7.07 37.80 -3.62
N LEU A 8 6.90 36.49 -3.48
CA LEU A 8 7.40 35.50 -4.44
C LEU A 8 6.27 35.13 -5.41
N PRO A 9 6.48 35.23 -6.74
CA PRO A 9 5.46 34.92 -7.72
C PRO A 9 5.29 33.41 -7.88
N ALA A 10 4.05 32.94 -7.76
CA ALA A 10 3.64 31.60 -8.13
C ALA A 10 3.65 31.47 -9.67
N VAL A 11 4.51 30.61 -10.20
CA VAL A 11 4.51 30.23 -11.61
C VAL A 11 3.67 28.96 -11.75
N LEU A 12 2.45 29.12 -12.24
CA LEU A 12 1.57 28.01 -12.65
C LEU A 12 1.92 27.62 -14.09
N VAL A 13 2.61 26.49 -14.27
CA VAL A 13 2.80 25.87 -15.59
C VAL A 13 1.64 24.91 -15.82
N ALA A 14 0.70 25.30 -16.68
CA ALA A 14 -0.34 24.43 -17.19
C ALA A 14 0.24 23.54 -18.29
N PHE A 15 0.45 22.25 -18.00
CA PHE A 15 0.72 21.24 -19.03
C PHE A 15 -0.61 20.75 -19.60
N ALA A 16 -0.93 21.18 -20.82
CA ALA A 16 -2.01 20.60 -21.62
C ALA A 16 -1.48 19.32 -22.28
N VAL A 17 -1.85 18.15 -21.75
CA VAL A 17 -1.61 16.87 -22.41
C VAL A 17 -2.78 16.62 -23.37
N ALA A 18 -2.48 16.66 -24.66
CA ALA A 18 -3.41 16.29 -25.71
C ALA A 18 -3.65 14.76 -25.66
N ALA A 19 -4.89 14.37 -25.37
CA ALA A 19 -5.33 12.98 -25.52
C ALA A 19 -5.52 12.67 -27.01
N THR A 20 -4.60 11.92 -27.61
CA THR A 20 -4.85 11.19 -28.85
C THR A 20 -5.70 9.98 -28.52
N ALA A 21 -7.00 10.05 -28.79
CA ALA A 21 -7.88 8.90 -28.81
C ALA A 21 -7.53 8.02 -30.02
N CYS A 22 -6.86 6.88 -29.78
CA CYS A 22 -6.77 5.81 -30.75
C CYS A 22 -7.85 4.79 -30.43
N GLN A 23 -8.95 4.88 -31.18
CA GLN A 23 -10.00 3.86 -31.25
C GLN A 23 -9.39 2.59 -31.85
N SER A 24 -9.44 1.46 -31.12
CA SER A 24 -9.25 0.13 -31.71
C SER A 24 -10.48 -0.70 -31.41
N ASP A 25 -11.23 -0.97 -32.48
CA ASP A 25 -12.32 -1.93 -32.54
C ASP A 25 -11.71 -3.30 -32.88
N GLY A 26 -12.02 -4.33 -32.10
CA GLY A 26 -11.78 -5.72 -32.47
C GLY A 26 -11.15 -6.62 -31.41
N ALA A 27 -11.89 -7.71 -31.14
CA ALA A 27 -11.47 -9.02 -30.63
C ALA A 27 -11.44 -9.24 -29.09
N GLU A 28 -12.53 -9.88 -28.63
CA GLU A 28 -12.66 -10.98 -27.65
C GLU A 28 -11.92 -10.92 -26.29
N PRO A 29 -12.62 -11.21 -25.17
CA PRO A 29 -12.00 -11.24 -23.85
C PRO A 29 -11.27 -12.56 -23.67
N ASP A 30 -10.05 -12.68 -24.20
CA ASP A 30 -9.12 -13.68 -23.71
C ASP A 30 -8.71 -13.25 -22.30
N THR A 31 -9.34 -13.90 -21.31
CA THR A 31 -8.95 -13.83 -19.90
C THR A 31 -7.56 -14.43 -19.78
N ALA A 32 -6.54 -13.64 -20.08
CA ALA A 32 -5.17 -13.92 -19.69
C ALA A 32 -5.10 -13.74 -18.18
N ALA A 33 -5.40 -14.83 -17.45
CA ALA A 33 -4.96 -14.98 -16.08
C ALA A 33 -3.43 -14.96 -16.09
N THR A 34 -2.85 -13.76 -15.99
CA THR A 34 -1.43 -13.56 -15.74
C THR A 34 -1.14 -14.19 -14.40
N SER A 35 -0.72 -15.45 -14.42
CA SER A 35 -0.16 -16.09 -13.24
C SER A 35 1.14 -15.36 -12.93
N SER A 36 1.08 -14.47 -11.93
CA SER A 36 2.20 -13.71 -11.40
C SER A 36 3.27 -14.69 -10.91
N VAL A 37 4.21 -15.06 -11.79
CA VAL A 37 5.39 -15.83 -11.38
C VAL A 37 6.16 -14.94 -10.42
N ALA A 38 6.20 -15.33 -9.14
CA ALA A 38 6.92 -14.61 -8.11
C ALA A 38 8.39 -14.48 -8.52
N ASN A 39 8.81 -13.26 -8.89
CA ASN A 39 10.18 -12.98 -9.27
C ASN A 39 11.06 -13.00 -8.00
N PRO A 40 12.14 -13.80 -7.96
CA PRO A 40 12.99 -13.93 -6.77
C PRO A 40 13.59 -12.60 -6.30
N ASP A 41 13.78 -11.63 -7.20
CA ASP A 41 14.26 -10.30 -6.82
C ASP A 41 13.17 -9.48 -6.11
N THR A 42 11.91 -9.60 -6.53
CA THR A 42 10.76 -8.99 -5.84
C THR A 42 10.60 -9.58 -4.45
N ALA A 43 10.76 -10.90 -4.29
CA ALA A 43 10.67 -11.55 -2.98
C ALA A 43 11.73 -11.05 -1.98
N LYS A 44 12.96 -10.77 -2.44
CA LYS A 44 14.01 -10.19 -1.60
C LYS A 44 13.69 -8.75 -1.21
N ILE A 45 13.18 -7.95 -2.15
CA ILE A 45 12.77 -6.57 -1.87
C ILE A 45 11.61 -6.54 -0.87
N ASP A 46 10.62 -7.42 -1.03
CA ASP A 46 9.49 -7.56 -0.11
C ASP A 46 9.99 -7.89 1.30
N GLN A 47 11.01 -8.73 1.44
CA GLN A 47 11.59 -9.05 2.75
C GLN A 47 12.30 -7.84 3.41
N VAL A 48 13.02 -7.01 2.64
CA VAL A 48 13.65 -5.78 3.16
C VAL A 48 12.58 -4.77 3.58
N LYS A 49 11.51 -4.63 2.78
CA LYS A 49 10.37 -3.78 3.09
C LYS A 49 9.62 -4.27 4.32
N ALA A 50 9.47 -5.58 4.48
CA ALA A 50 8.86 -6.17 5.66
C ALA A 50 9.62 -5.80 6.94
N GLY A 51 10.96 -5.81 6.92
CA GLY A 51 11.77 -5.35 8.05
C GLY A 51 11.49 -3.88 8.42
N SER A 52 11.37 -3.01 7.41
CA SER A 52 10.98 -1.60 7.61
C SER A 52 9.56 -1.46 8.13
N PHE A 53 8.63 -2.26 7.61
CA PHE A 53 7.24 -2.31 8.07
C PHE A 53 7.16 -2.71 9.54
N VAL A 54 7.89 -3.73 9.99
CA VAL A 54 7.89 -4.16 11.39
C VAL A 54 8.27 -3.01 12.33
N ILE A 55 9.34 -2.27 11.99
CA ILE A 55 9.80 -1.14 12.79
C ILE A 55 8.75 -0.03 12.81
N GLY A 56 8.21 0.34 11.64
CA GLY A 56 7.18 1.37 11.50
C GLY A 56 5.88 1.00 12.22
N PHE A 57 5.44 -0.25 12.07
CA PHE A 57 4.24 -0.79 12.69
C PHE A 57 4.33 -0.76 14.21
N ARG A 58 5.44 -1.22 14.79
CA ARG A 58 5.66 -1.17 16.25
C ARG A 58 5.69 0.26 16.80
N GLY A 59 6.24 1.20 16.03
CA GLY A 59 6.29 2.60 16.43
C GLY A 59 4.95 3.32 16.33
N ALA A 60 4.18 3.04 15.27
CA ALA A 60 2.92 3.73 14.99
C ALA A 60 1.70 3.09 15.69
N PHE A 61 1.72 1.76 15.89
CA PHE A 61 0.59 0.98 16.41
C PHE A 61 1.04 0.07 17.57
N PRO A 62 1.52 0.63 18.69
CA PRO A 62 2.07 -0.17 19.79
C PRO A 62 1.05 -1.14 20.39
N GLY A 63 -0.24 -0.79 20.43
CA GLY A 63 -1.31 -1.67 20.90
C GLY A 63 -1.56 -2.86 19.98
N LEU A 64 -1.51 -2.67 18.66
CA LEU A 64 -1.66 -3.76 17.69
C LEU A 64 -0.42 -4.67 17.63
N ALA A 65 0.74 -4.15 18.03
CA ALA A 65 2.00 -4.90 18.09
C ALA A 65 2.19 -5.68 19.40
N GLU A 66 1.35 -5.44 20.41
CA GLU A 66 1.45 -6.12 21.69
C GLU A 66 1.23 -7.63 21.53
N GLY A 67 2.10 -8.44 22.15
CA GLY A 67 2.04 -9.90 22.06
C GLY A 67 2.41 -10.49 20.69
N ARG A 68 2.73 -9.67 19.68
CA ARG A 68 3.18 -10.12 18.35
C ARG A 68 4.70 -10.08 18.25
N ASP A 69 5.29 -11.14 17.73
CA ASP A 69 6.69 -11.16 17.32
C ASP A 69 6.87 -10.54 15.92
N ASP A 70 8.13 -10.32 15.52
CA ASP A 70 8.44 -9.70 14.22
C ASP A 70 8.01 -10.57 13.04
N ALA A 71 7.94 -11.89 13.22
CA ALA A 71 7.47 -12.81 12.19
C ALA A 71 5.97 -12.64 11.95
N ALA A 72 5.17 -12.55 13.02
CA ALA A 72 3.74 -12.30 12.92
C ALA A 72 3.43 -10.95 12.25
N ILE A 73 4.17 -9.90 12.59
CA ILE A 73 4.03 -8.57 11.96
C ILE A 73 4.49 -8.61 10.50
N THR A 74 5.56 -9.34 10.20
CA THR A 74 6.02 -9.57 8.83
C THR A 74 4.95 -10.28 8.00
N THR A 75 4.27 -11.30 8.54
CA THR A 75 3.20 -12.01 7.85
C THR A 75 2.03 -11.09 7.51
N ILE A 76 1.64 -10.18 8.41
CA ILE A 76 0.61 -9.16 8.11
C ILE A 76 0.98 -8.38 6.85
N PHE A 77 2.24 -7.95 6.74
CA PHE A 77 2.74 -7.23 5.58
C PHE A 77 2.72 -8.07 4.31
N THR A 78 3.30 -9.27 4.34
CA THR A 78 3.44 -10.11 3.14
C THR A 78 2.09 -10.57 2.60
N ASP A 79 1.15 -10.92 3.48
CA ASP A 79 -0.17 -11.39 3.09
C ASP A 79 -1.00 -10.24 2.51
N THR A 80 -0.94 -9.06 3.14
CA THR A 80 -1.65 -7.88 2.63
C THR A 80 -1.05 -7.39 1.31
N CYS A 81 0.27 -7.47 1.12
CA CYS A 81 0.89 -7.25 -0.19
C CYS A 81 0.50 -8.29 -1.23
N ALA A 82 0.18 -9.53 -0.83
CA ALA A 82 -0.32 -10.54 -1.76
C ALA A 82 -1.72 -10.16 -2.25
N ASP A 83 -2.62 -9.76 -1.35
CA ASP A 83 -3.99 -9.31 -1.69
C ASP A 83 -3.97 -8.11 -2.65
N ILE A 84 -3.14 -7.10 -2.36
CA ILE A 84 -3.01 -5.90 -3.20
C ILE A 84 -2.54 -6.28 -4.61
N ARG A 85 -1.54 -7.16 -4.71
CA ARG A 85 -0.99 -7.58 -6.02
C ARG A 85 -1.91 -8.51 -6.80
N SER A 86 -2.78 -9.27 -6.13
CA SER A 86 -3.84 -10.05 -6.79
C SER A 86 -4.99 -9.18 -7.30
N GLY A 87 -4.98 -7.88 -7.02
CA GLY A 87 -6.06 -6.97 -7.40
C GLY A 87 -7.30 -7.15 -6.54
N THR A 88 -7.15 -7.66 -5.31
CA THR A 88 -8.24 -7.74 -4.35
C THR A 88 -8.78 -6.33 -4.10
N PRO A 89 -10.10 -6.11 -4.14
CA PRO A 89 -10.70 -4.82 -3.82
C PRO A 89 -10.23 -4.30 -2.45
N GLU A 90 -10.04 -3.00 -2.32
CA GLU A 90 -9.50 -2.38 -1.11
C GLU A 90 -10.37 -2.67 0.12
N ASP A 91 -11.68 -2.68 -0.03
CA ASP A 91 -12.64 -3.02 1.03
C ASP A 91 -12.50 -4.49 1.48
N GLU A 92 -12.32 -5.42 0.54
CA GLU A 92 -12.07 -6.83 0.83
C GLU A 92 -10.70 -7.05 1.49
N ALA A 93 -9.65 -6.39 0.99
CA ALA A 93 -8.30 -6.47 1.54
C ALA A 93 -8.22 -5.86 2.96
N THR A 94 -8.96 -4.77 3.20
CA THR A 94 -9.04 -4.12 4.53
C THR A 94 -9.82 -4.98 5.52
N ALA A 95 -10.89 -5.66 5.07
CA ALA A 95 -11.60 -6.63 5.90
C ALA A 95 -10.71 -7.83 6.28
N ALA A 96 -9.95 -8.36 5.32
CA ALA A 96 -8.98 -9.43 5.58
C ALA A 96 -7.88 -8.96 6.54
N LEU A 97 -7.34 -7.76 6.33
CA LEU A 97 -6.34 -7.14 7.20
C LEU A 97 -6.87 -6.94 8.63
N THR A 98 -8.13 -6.52 8.79
CA THR A 98 -8.77 -6.43 10.12
C THR A 98 -8.67 -7.75 10.86
N GLY A 99 -8.97 -8.87 10.18
CA GLY A 99 -8.84 -10.20 10.76
C GLY A 99 -7.41 -10.60 11.09
N ARG A 100 -6.42 -10.15 10.30
CA ARG A 100 -5.00 -10.37 10.59
C ARG A 100 -4.51 -9.54 11.79
N LEU A 101 -5.06 -8.34 11.96
CA LEU A 101 -4.72 -7.39 13.03
C LEU A 101 -5.43 -7.68 14.36
N ASP A 102 -6.54 -8.41 14.33
CA ASP A 102 -7.13 -8.97 15.54
C ASP A 102 -6.21 -10.08 16.11
N ALA A 103 -5.50 -9.76 17.19
CA ALA A 103 -4.72 -10.72 17.96
C ALA A 103 -5.35 -10.89 19.33
N GLY A 104 -5.97 -12.04 19.56
CA GLY A 104 -6.35 -12.47 20.91
C GLY A 104 -7.50 -11.67 21.54
N GLY A 105 -8.35 -11.01 20.74
CA GLY A 105 -9.64 -10.48 21.20
C GLY A 105 -9.73 -8.95 21.31
N THR A 106 -8.72 -8.22 20.82
CA THR A 106 -8.81 -6.77 20.64
C THR A 106 -8.91 -6.47 19.16
N ALA A 107 -10.14 -6.22 18.71
CA ALA A 107 -10.37 -5.76 17.34
C ALA A 107 -9.68 -4.39 17.14
N PRO A 108 -8.94 -4.20 16.03
CA PRO A 108 -8.34 -2.91 15.70
C PRO A 108 -9.43 -1.88 15.45
N ALA A 109 -9.17 -0.60 15.74
CA ALA A 109 -10.07 0.45 15.30
C ALA A 109 -10.09 0.51 13.77
N PRO A 110 -11.23 0.89 13.14
CA PRO A 110 -11.31 1.01 11.69
C PRO A 110 -10.23 1.94 11.12
N GLN A 111 -9.94 3.05 11.81
CA GLN A 111 -8.93 4.02 11.41
C GLN A 111 -7.51 3.45 11.50
N GLU A 112 -7.24 2.56 12.46
CA GLU A 112 -5.94 1.89 12.58
C GLU A 112 -5.75 0.88 11.44
N THR A 113 -6.79 0.10 11.13
CA THR A 113 -6.75 -0.85 10.02
C THR A 113 -6.48 -0.13 8.70
N GLU A 114 -7.20 0.96 8.44
CA GLU A 114 -6.99 1.81 7.26
C GLU A 114 -5.56 2.34 7.21
N ALA A 115 -5.05 2.89 8.32
CA ALA A 115 -3.69 3.41 8.37
C ALA A 115 -2.63 2.33 8.12
N VAL A 116 -2.83 1.11 8.63
CA VAL A 116 -1.96 -0.03 8.35
C VAL A 116 -2.05 -0.42 6.87
N TYR A 117 -3.25 -0.49 6.28
CA TYR A 117 -3.42 -0.79 4.86
C TYR A 117 -2.66 0.21 3.98
N GLN A 118 -2.81 1.51 4.24
CA GLN A 118 -2.11 2.55 3.48
C GLN A 118 -0.58 2.46 3.64
N MET A 119 -0.09 2.13 4.84
CA MET A 119 1.33 1.88 5.08
C MET A 119 1.83 0.70 4.26
N VAL A 120 1.07 -0.40 4.20
CA VAL A 120 1.41 -1.58 3.38
C VAL A 120 1.37 -1.24 1.89
N ALA A 121 0.29 -0.63 1.40
CA ALA A 121 0.09 -0.28 -0.01
C ALA A 121 1.21 0.60 -0.57
N ALA A 122 1.67 1.59 0.21
CA ALA A 122 2.81 2.43 -0.16
C ALA A 122 4.11 1.64 -0.36
N MET A 123 4.23 0.47 0.27
CA MET A 123 5.42 -0.37 0.22
C MET A 123 5.32 -1.53 -0.77
N CYS A 124 4.14 -2.11 -1.03
CA CYS A 124 4.02 -3.28 -1.91
C CYS A 124 4.38 -2.99 -3.38
N GLY A 125 4.30 -1.72 -3.80
CA GLY A 125 4.47 -1.31 -5.20
C GLY A 125 3.21 -1.65 -6.00
N GLN A 126 2.59 -0.62 -6.59
CA GLN A 126 1.53 -0.84 -7.58
C GLN A 126 2.16 -1.45 -8.82
N GLN A 127 1.58 -2.53 -9.35
CA GLN A 127 2.01 -3.11 -10.64
C GLN A 127 1.72 -2.16 -11.80
#